data_AF-A0A836BG11-F1
#
_entry.id   AF-A0A836BG11-F1
#
_cell.length_a   1.000
_cell.length_b   1.000
_cell.length_c   1.000
_cell.angle_alpha   90.00
_cell.angle_beta   90.00
_cell.angle_gamma   90.00
#
_symmetry.space_group_name_H-M   'P 1'
#
loop_
_entity.id
_entity.type
_entity.pdbx_description
1 polymer ?
#
loop_
_entity_poly.entity_id
_entity_poly.type
_entity_poly.pdbx_seq_one_letter_code
_entity_poly.pdbx_strand_id
1 'polypeptide(L)' 'MLYNRVVHYYIDKKKYSKDKANTIAQAVVKREQERKLCKNAKCRHSLDDHIRNSDTCLILNCNCSKFLKI' A
#
# COMPACT_ATOMS: atom_id res chain seq x y z
N MET A 1 2.32 10.15 -11.98
CA MET A 1 1.94 8.94 -11.20
C MET A 1 3.13 8.00 -11.06
N LEU A 2 3.24 7.26 -9.94
CA LEU A 2 4.33 6.31 -9.67
C LEU A 2 4.49 5.28 -10.80
N TYR A 3 3.37 4.77 -11.32
CA TYR A 3 3.31 3.84 -12.45
C TYR A 3 4.17 4.29 -13.64
N ASN A 4 3.91 5.49 -14.17
CA ASN A 4 4.63 6.01 -15.35
C ASN A 4 6.13 6.13 -15.08
N ARG A 5 6.54 6.55 -13.88
CA ARG A 5 7.96 6.65 -13.53
C ARG A 5 8.64 5.28 -13.56
N VAL A 6 7.97 4.25 -13.04
CA VAL A 6 8.49 2.87 -13.08
C VAL A 6 8.57 2.35 -14.51
N VAL A 7 7.52 2.55 -15.33
CA VAL A 7 7.51 2.14 -16.74
C VAL A 7 8.66 2.79 -17.52
N HIS A 8 8.79 4.12 -17.45
CA HIS A 8 9.87 4.83 -18.14
C HIS A 8 11.25 4.37 -17.68
N TYR A 9 11.45 4.15 -16.37
CA TYR A 9 12.72 3.65 -15.88
C TYR A 9 13.11 2.30 -16.50
N TYR A 10 12.19 1.34 -16.54
CA TYR A 10 12.49 0.00 -17.10
C TYR A 10 12.61 0.00 -18.63
N ILE A 11 11.89 0.87 -19.34
CA ILE A 11 12.05 1.03 -20.79
C ILE A 11 13.37 1.74 -21.09
N ASP A 12 13.61 2.90 -20.50
CA ASP A 12 14.71 3.78 -20.92
C ASP A 12 16.06 3.29 -20.41
N LYS A 13 16.11 2.86 -19.14
CA LYS A 13 17.35 2.45 -18.45
C LYS A 13 17.63 0.96 -18.56
N LYS A 14 16.59 0.11 -18.55
CA LYS A 14 16.76 -1.36 -18.60
C LYS A 14 16.45 -1.96 -19.98
N LYS A 15 15.99 -1.16 -20.94
CA LYS A 15 15.66 -1.59 -22.31
C LYS A 15 14.67 -2.76 -22.34
N TYR A 16 13.77 -2.82 -21.36
CA TYR A 16 12.72 -3.83 -21.33
C TYR A 16 11.61 -3.51 -22.34
N SER A 17 10.91 -4.54 -22.80
CA SER A 17 9.70 -4.37 -23.58
C SER A 17 8.63 -3.65 -22.74
N LYS A 18 7.73 -2.95 -23.45
CA LYS A 18 6.64 -2.20 -22.82
C LYS A 18 5.77 -3.11 -21.95
N ASP A 19 5.47 -4.33 -22.40
CA ASP A 19 4.67 -5.30 -21.65
C ASP A 19 5.36 -5.71 -20.35
N LYS A 20 6.66 -6.02 -20.39
CA LYS A 20 7.43 -6.39 -19.20
C LYS A 20 7.53 -5.22 -18.21
N ALA A 21 7.76 -4.01 -18.71
CA ALA A 21 7.80 -2.81 -17.88
C ALA A 21 6.44 -2.51 -17.21
N ASN A 22 5.34 -2.70 -17.95
CA ASN A 22 3.98 -2.54 -17.43
C ASN A 22 3.66 -3.54 -16.32
N THR A 23 3.99 -4.83 -16.51
CA THR A 23 3.79 -5.86 -15.48
C THR A 23 4.55 -5.53 -14.19
N ILE A 24 5.81 -5.08 -14.32
CA ILE A 24 6.61 -4.66 -13.16
C ILE A 24 5.98 -3.43 -12.49
N ALA A 25 5.57 -2.43 -13.26
CA ALA A 25 4.97 -1.22 -12.72
C ALA A 25 3.65 -1.49 -11.98
N GLN A 26 2.81 -2.40 -12.48
CA GLN A 26 1.60 -2.85 -11.79
C GLN A 26 1.94 -3.51 -10.45
N ALA A 27 2.92 -4.41 -10.43
CA ALA A 27 3.36 -5.08 -9.20
C ALA A 27 3.92 -4.10 -8.16
N VAL A 28 4.72 -3.12 -8.60
CA VAL A 28 5.27 -2.08 -7.71
C VAL A 28 4.17 -1.21 -7.12
N VAL A 29 3.23 -0.74 -7.95
CA VAL A 29 2.11 0.09 -7.46
C VAL A 29 1.24 -0.69 -6.48
N LYS A 30 0.90 -1.93 -6.79
CA LYS A 30 0.12 -2.79 -5.89
C LYS A 30 0.83 -2.97 -4.54
N ARG A 31 2.14 -3.22 -4.55
CA ARG A 31 2.93 -3.37 -3.34
C ARG A 31 2.96 -2.10 -2.49
N GLU A 32 3.09 -0.93 -3.13
CA GLU A 32 3.07 0.35 -2.43
C GLU A 32 1.68 0.69 -1.87
N GLN A 33 0.60 0.27 -2.55
CA GLN A 33 -0.75 0.34 -2.00
C GLN A 33 -0.89 -0.58 -0.77
N GLU A 34 -0.47 -1.83 -0.86
CA GLU A 34 -0.51 -2.79 0.26
C GLU A 34 0.33 -2.32 1.46
N ARG A 35 1.48 -1.67 1.23
CA ARG A 35 2.31 -1.08 2.29
C ARG A 35 1.60 0.02 3.06
N LYS A 36 0.66 0.72 2.42
CA LYS A 36 -0.17 1.76 3.06
C LYS A 36 -1.36 1.18 3.79
N LEU A 37 -1.58 -0.12 3.75
CA LEU A 37 -2.63 -0.78 4.52
C LEU A 37 -2.08 -1.36 5.81
N CYS A 38 -2.93 -1.47 6.82
CA CYS A 38 -2.63 -2.17 8.06
C CYS A 38 -2.25 -3.63 7.77
N LYS A 39 -1.19 -4.11 8.43
CA LYS A 39 -0.69 -5.49 8.28
C LYS A 39 -1.40 -6.50 9.19
N ASN A 40 -2.25 -6.04 10.11
CA ASN A 40 -3.03 -6.92 10.95
C ASN A 40 -4.08 -7.63 10.08
N ALA A 41 -4.09 -8.95 9.98
CA ALA A 41 -5.06 -9.67 9.12
C ALA A 41 -6.54 -9.35 9.43
N LYS A 42 -6.83 -8.86 10.65
CA LYS A 42 -8.17 -8.44 11.09
C LYS A 42 -8.52 -7.00 10.67
N CYS A 43 -7.56 -6.24 10.12
CA CYS A 43 -7.70 -4.87 9.65
C CYS A 43 -7.00 -4.68 8.30
N ARG A 44 -7.72 -4.19 7.29
CA ARG A 44 -7.11 -3.82 5.99
C ARG A 44 -7.34 -2.35 5.65
N HIS A 45 -7.52 -1.52 6.67
CA HIS A 45 -7.69 -0.07 6.51
C HIS A 45 -6.36 0.62 6.24
N SER A 46 -6.42 1.87 5.79
CA SER A 46 -5.21 2.66 5.55
C SER A 46 -4.46 2.86 6.86
N LEU A 47 -3.14 2.88 6.83
CA LEU A 47 -2.31 3.28 7.98
C LEU A 47 -2.57 4.73 8.39
N ASP A 48 -3.10 5.56 7.49
CA ASP A 48 -3.55 6.92 7.83
C ASP A 48 -4.75 6.90 8.80
N ASP A 49 -5.55 5.83 8.79
CA ASP A 49 -6.66 5.60 9.71
C ASP A 49 -6.20 4.97 11.05
N HIS A 50 -4.89 4.90 11.29
CA HIS A 50 -4.29 4.36 12.51
C HIS A 50 -3.56 5.43 13.33
N ILE A 51 -3.67 5.32 14.66
CA ILE A 51 -2.79 6.02 15.59
C ILE A 51 -1.43 5.32 15.58
N ARG A 52 -0.43 5.96 14.94
CA ARG A 52 0.92 5.43 14.61
C ARG A 52 1.65 4.63 15.71
N ASN A 53 1.37 4.87 16.99
CA ASN A 53 2.09 4.25 18.11
C ASN A 53 1.31 3.14 18.84
N SER A 54 0.05 2.88 18.49
CA SER A 54 -0.80 1.96 19.27
C SER A 54 -1.46 0.86 18.45
N ASP A 55 -1.18 0.79 17.14
CA ASP A 55 -1.89 -0.06 16.18
C ASP A 55 -3.44 0.06 16.26
N THR A 56 -3.93 1.17 16.81
CA THR A 56 -5.36 1.42 17.02
C THR A 56 -5.94 2.08 15.78
N CYS A 57 -6.96 1.46 15.19
CA CYS A 57 -7.69 2.05 14.07
C CYS A 57 -8.83 2.94 14.56
N LEU A 58 -9.07 4.02 13.83
CA LEU A 58 -10.10 5.02 14.09
C LEU A 58 -11.48 4.64 13.50
N ILE A 59 -11.55 3.54 12.74
CA ILE A 59 -12.80 3.04 12.18
C ILE A 59 -13.58 2.28 13.27
N LEU A 60 -14.76 2.80 13.62
CA LEU A 60 -15.66 2.28 14.66
C LEU A 60 -15.96 0.77 14.56
N ASN A 61 -16.06 0.24 13.34
CA ASN A 61 -16.37 -1.18 13.10
C ASN A 61 -15.12 -2.04 12.80
N CYS A 62 -13.90 -1.56 13.10
CA CYS A 62 -12.70 -2.37 12.92
C CYS A 62 -12.48 -3.31 14.10
N ASN A 63 -12.21 -4.59 13.82
CA ASN A 63 -11.75 -5.57 14.82
C ASN A 63 -10.37 -5.26 15.43
N CYS A 64 -9.74 -4.18 14.99
CA CYS A 64 -8.47 -3.65 15.45
C CYS A 64 -8.62 -2.35 16.26
N SER A 65 -9.85 -1.88 16.49
CA SER A 65 -10.11 -0.74 17.37
C SER A 65 -9.73 -1.13 18.80
N LYS A 66 -8.62 -0.60 19.31
CA LYS A 66 -8.29 -0.61 20.73
C LYS A 66 -8.61 0.76 21.34
N PHE A 67 -9.89 1.08 21.45
CA PHE A 67 -10.34 2.06 22.44
C PHE A 67 -11.06 1.28 23.54
N LEU A 68 -10.31 0.90 24.59
CA LEU A 68 -10.91 0.49 25.86
C LEU A 68 -10.81 1.68 26.82
N LYS A 69 -11.89 2.45 26.87
CA LYS A 69 -12.39 3.28 27.99
C LYS A 69 -13.68 3.89 27.46
N ILE A 70 -14.86 3.58 28.02
CA ILE A 70 -15.27 3.47 29.42
C ILE A 70 -16.21 2.29 29.61
#